data_AF-A0A7L4PN00-F1
#
_entry.id   AF-A0A7L4PN00-F1
#
_cell.length_a   1.000
_cell.length_b   1.000
_cell.length_c   1.000
_cell.angle_alpha   90.00
_cell.angle_beta   90.00
_cell.angle_gamma   90.00
#
_symmetry.space_group_name_H-M   'P 1'
#
loop_
_entity.id
_entity.type
_entity.pdbx_description
1 polymer ?
#
loop_
_entity_poly.entity_id
_entity_poly.type
_entity_poly.pdbx_seq_one_letter_code
_entity_poly.pdbx_strand_id
1 'polypeptide(L)'
;IRAGHLTLAQEAGIKLEDVKTMYMCGASGTYVDAMKSRKIGLIPPTIQKVYQVGNTSLLLANDVLVGKYTLDELQKLADKIRSKHIMFATSKIFTDVYVQELAYWEQGMSMDKYNQMLTLKNIQQL
;
A
#
# COMPACT_ATOMS: atom_id res chain seq x y z
N ILE A 1 5.73 -5.71 -2.76
CA ILE A 1 4.79 -4.79 -2.06
C ILE A 1 4.03 -3.88 -3.04
N ARG A 2 4.71 -3.25 -4.01
CA ARG A 2 4.07 -2.46 -5.09
C ARG A 2 2.84 -3.11 -5.74
N ALA A 3 2.87 -4.41 -6.02
CA ALA A 3 1.70 -5.14 -6.55
C ALA A 3 0.44 -5.00 -5.70
N GLY A 4 0.58 -5.02 -4.36
CA GLY A 4 -0.53 -4.82 -3.43
C GLY A 4 -1.09 -3.40 -3.52
N HIS A 5 -0.22 -2.38 -3.55
CA HIS A 5 -0.66 -0.98 -3.69
C HIS A 5 -1.42 -0.74 -4.99
N LEU A 6 -0.90 -1.24 -6.11
CA LEU A 6 -1.55 -1.07 -7.42
C LEU A 6 -2.89 -1.81 -7.47
N THR A 7 -2.96 -3.01 -6.89
CA THR A 7 -4.21 -3.78 -6.78
C THR A 7 -5.27 -3.02 -5.99
N LEU A 8 -4.91 -2.47 -4.83
CA LEU A 8 -5.84 -1.71 -4.00
C LEU A 8 -6.32 -0.44 -4.70
N ALA A 9 -5.42 0.29 -5.37
CA ALA A 9 -5.80 1.48 -6.13
C ALA A 9 -6.79 1.13 -7.26
N GLN A 10 -6.52 0.05 -8.00
CA GLN A 10 -7.38 -0.44 -9.07
C GLN A 10 -8.76 -0.87 -8.55
N GLU A 11 -8.81 -1.63 -7.45
CA GLU A 11 -10.05 -2.09 -6.81
C GLU A 11 -10.88 -0.94 -6.20
N ALA A 12 -10.20 0.12 -5.76
CA ALA A 12 -10.84 1.33 -5.26
C ALA A 12 -11.26 2.29 -6.38
N GLY A 13 -10.90 2.03 -7.63
CA GLY A 13 -11.20 2.91 -8.77
C GLY A 13 -10.48 4.25 -8.70
N ILE A 14 -9.37 4.33 -7.97
CA ILE A 14 -8.55 5.54 -7.84
C ILE A 14 -7.27 5.37 -8.64
N LYS A 15 -6.68 6.50 -9.04
CA LYS A 15 -5.35 6.45 -9.61
C LYS A 15 -4.30 6.51 -8.51
N LEU A 16 -3.22 5.76 -8.67
CA LEU A 16 -2.10 5.76 -7.75
C LEU A 16 -1.44 7.15 -7.69
N GLU A 17 -1.55 7.95 -8.76
CA GLU A 17 -1.12 9.35 -8.79
C GLU A 17 -1.92 10.25 -7.84
N ASP A 18 -3.17 9.92 -7.52
CA ASP A 18 -4.00 10.72 -6.61
C ASP A 18 -3.57 10.55 -5.14
N VAL A 19 -2.84 9.48 -4.82
CA VAL A 19 -2.32 9.21 -3.49
C VAL A 19 -1.01 9.98 -3.28
N LYS A 20 -1.06 11.11 -2.56
CA LYS A 20 0.11 11.99 -2.34
C LYS A 20 0.87 11.72 -1.04
N THR A 21 0.22 11.13 -0.06
CA THR A 21 0.77 10.97 1.29
C THR A 21 0.70 9.52 1.72
N MET A 22 1.80 9.00 2.25
CA MET A 22 1.85 7.69 2.87
C MET A 22 2.19 7.79 4.35
N TYR A 23 1.38 7.14 5.19
CA TYR A 23 1.70 6.93 6.60
C TYR A 23 2.30 5.53 6.74
N MET A 24 3.59 5.48 7.07
CA MET A 24 4.33 4.23 7.25
C MET A 24 4.37 3.85 8.73
N CYS A 25 3.70 2.74 9.04
CA CYS A 25 3.65 2.14 10.37
C CYS A 25 4.58 0.92 10.45
N GLY A 26 4.90 0.51 11.68
CA GLY A 26 5.71 -0.68 11.98
C GLY A 26 7.14 -0.36 12.39
N ALA A 27 7.80 -1.31 13.06
CA ALA A 27 9.15 -1.16 13.61
C ALA A 27 10.23 -0.90 12.55
N SER A 28 10.00 -1.38 11.32
CA SER A 28 10.88 -1.12 10.17
C SER A 28 10.80 0.34 9.69
N GLY A 29 9.78 1.11 10.09
CA GLY A 29 9.58 2.48 9.66
C GLY A 29 10.67 3.44 10.15
N THR A 30 11.23 3.26 11.34
CA THR A 30 12.12 4.25 11.98
C THR A 30 13.44 4.49 11.24
N TYR A 31 13.94 3.48 10.52
CA TYR A 31 15.27 3.54 9.88
C TYR A 31 15.22 3.43 8.35
N VAL A 32 14.04 3.25 7.76
CA VAL A 32 13.89 3.18 6.31
C VAL A 32 13.91 4.59 5.73
N ASP A 33 14.80 4.84 4.76
CA ASP A 33 14.71 6.05 3.95
C ASP A 33 13.51 5.92 3.01
N ALA A 34 12.42 6.61 3.36
CA ALA A 34 11.16 6.51 2.63
C ALA A 34 11.23 7.02 1.19
N MET A 35 12.15 7.93 0.88
CA MET A 35 12.33 8.42 -0.49
C MET A 35 13.08 7.38 -1.33
N LYS A 36 14.12 6.77 -0.77
CA LYS A 36 14.84 5.67 -1.42
C LYS A 36 13.96 4.43 -1.59
N SER A 37 13.04 4.17 -0.65
CA SER A 37 12.18 3.00 -0.69
C SER A 37 11.24 2.95 -1.91
N ARG A 38 10.94 4.12 -2.52
CA ARG A 38 10.24 4.22 -3.82
C ARG A 38 10.99 3.49 -4.93
N LYS A 39 12.32 3.65 -4.96
CA LYS A 39 13.18 3.11 -6.00
C LYS A 39 13.23 1.59 -6.02
N ILE A 40 12.86 0.94 -4.91
CA ILE A 40 12.83 -0.52 -4.76
C ILE A 40 11.40 -1.09 -4.74
N GLY A 41 10.38 -0.29 -5.06
CA GLY A 41 8.99 -0.75 -5.09
C GLY A 41 8.41 -1.09 -3.70
N LEU A 42 8.98 -0.54 -2.63
CA LEU A 42 8.42 -0.69 -1.28
C LEU A 42 7.19 0.21 -1.11
N ILE A 43 7.24 1.42 -1.64
CA ILE A 43 6.12 2.37 -1.63
C ILE A 43 5.80 2.82 -3.07
N PRO A 44 4.59 3.33 -3.34
CA PRO A 44 4.24 3.81 -4.68
C PRO A 44 5.20 4.90 -5.17
N PRO A 45 5.56 4.93 -6.48
CA PRO A 45 6.48 5.92 -7.02
C PRO A 45 5.90 7.35 -6.97
N THR A 46 4.58 7.47 -6.94
CA THR A 46 3.80 8.73 -6.97
C THR A 46 3.69 9.45 -5.63
N ILE A 47 4.06 8.81 -4.52
CA ILE A 47 3.99 9.43 -3.19
C ILE A 47 4.85 10.70 -3.20
N GLN A 48 4.44 11.73 -2.46
CA GLN A 48 5.21 12.96 -2.31
C GLN A 48 5.69 13.13 -0.87
N LYS A 49 4.81 12.84 0.10
CA LYS A 49 5.09 12.97 1.53
C LYS A 49 5.00 11.62 2.22
N VAL A 50 5.95 11.34 3.09
CA VAL A 50 5.93 10.13 3.92
C VAL A 50 6.04 10.52 5.38
N TYR A 51 5.13 10.01 6.19
CA TYR A 51 5.16 10.14 7.64
C TYR A 51 5.45 8.78 8.26
N GLN A 52 6.55 8.69 9.00
CA GLN A 52 6.87 7.51 9.78
C GLN A 52 6.23 7.65 11.16
N VAL A 53 5.25 6.80 11.44
CA VAL A 53 4.42 6.90 12.65
C VAL A 53 4.70 5.78 13.66
N GLY A 54 5.71 4.96 13.40
CA GLY A 54 6.16 3.90 14.30
C GLY A 54 5.10 2.82 14.54
N ASN A 55 5.08 2.26 15.74
CA ASN A 55 4.13 1.22 16.12
C ASN A 55 2.81 1.82 16.60
N THR A 56 1.92 2.14 15.66
CA THR A 56 0.59 2.68 15.95
C THR A 56 -0.31 1.72 16.73
N SER A 57 -0.09 0.40 16.61
CA SER A 57 -0.83 -0.60 17.39
C SER A 57 -0.49 -0.51 18.89
N LEU A 58 0.81 -0.39 19.22
CA LEU A 58 1.23 -0.21 20.61
C LEU A 58 0.81 1.16 21.17
N LEU A 59 0.87 2.21 20.35
CA LEU A 59 0.39 3.53 20.73
C LEU A 59 -1.10 3.51 21.06
N LEU A 60 -1.93 2.88 20.21
CA LEU A 60 -3.37 2.74 20.46
C LEU A 60 -3.64 1.91 21.73
N ALA A 61 -2.88 0.82 21.94
CA ALA A 61 -3.01 0.02 23.15
C ALA A 61 -2.68 0.83 24.43
N ASN A 62 -1.67 1.70 24.37
CA ASN A 62 -1.37 2.63 25.46
C ASN A 62 -2.50 3.64 25.66
N ASP A 63 -3.02 4.24 24.58
CA ASP A 63 -4.11 5.21 24.66
C ASP A 63 -5.38 4.60 25.28
N VAL A 64 -5.67 3.34 25.00
CA VAL A 64 -6.74 2.58 25.68
C VAL A 64 -6.40 2.37 27.16
N LEU A 65 -5.18 1.94 27.47
CA LEU A 65 -4.75 1.69 28.86
C LEU A 65 -4.84 2.94 29.75
N VAL A 66 -4.49 4.12 29.22
CA VAL A 66 -4.53 5.39 29.97
C VAL A 66 -5.89 6.09 29.89
N GLY A 67 -6.90 5.45 29.29
CA GLY A 67 -8.27 5.95 29.24
C GLY A 67 -8.52 7.09 28.26
N LYS A 68 -7.67 7.30 27.25
CA LYS A 68 -7.92 8.29 26.17
C LYS A 68 -9.00 7.83 25.20
N TYR A 69 -9.09 6.53 24.98
CA TYR A 69 -10.13 5.90 24.15
C TYR A 69 -10.71 4.69 24.87
N THR A 70 -12.02 4.49 24.73
CA THR A 70 -12.68 3.27 25.16
C THR A 70 -12.73 2.25 24.02
N LEU A 71 -12.81 0.96 24.36
CA LEU A 71 -12.98 -0.09 23.35
C LEU A 71 -14.29 0.10 22.55
N ASP A 72 -15.36 0.57 23.19
CA ASP A 72 -16.64 0.82 22.55
C ASP A 72 -16.56 1.95 21.49
N GLU A 73 -15.81 3.02 21.78
CA GLU A 73 -15.57 4.08 20.81
C GLU A 73 -14.78 3.58 19.60
N LEU A 74 -13.75 2.75 19.85
CA LEU A 74 -12.92 2.18 18.79
C LEU A 74 -13.73 1.18 17.95
N GLN A 75 -14.61 0.38 18.56
CA GLN A 75 -15.49 -0.54 17.82
C GLN A 75 -16.46 0.25 16.94
N LYS A 76 -17.09 1.30 17.45
CA LYS A 76 -17.97 2.19 16.66
C LYS A 76 -17.24 2.85 15.50
N LEU A 77 -15.94 3.15 15.65
CA LEU A 77 -15.12 3.65 14.56
C LEU A 77 -14.84 2.55 13.53
N ALA A 78 -14.46 1.35 13.97
CA ALA A 78 -14.20 0.22 13.10
C ALA A 78 -15.43 -0.14 12.24
N ASP A 79 -16.62 -0.13 12.83
CA ASP A 79 -17.88 -0.42 12.14
C ASP A 79 -18.21 0.59 11.02
N LYS A 80 -17.70 1.83 11.14
CA LYS A 80 -17.85 2.87 10.09
C LYS A 80 -16.87 2.70 8.94
N ILE A 81 -15.74 2.00 9.16
CA ILE A 81 -14.77 1.73 8.11
C ILE A 81 -15.36 0.65 7.22
N ARG A 82 -15.98 1.07 6.11
CA ARG A 82 -16.46 0.15 5.06
C ARG A 82 -15.27 -0.63 4.51
N SER A 83 -15.09 -1.86 4.97
CA SER A 83 -14.01 -2.73 4.54
C SER A 83 -14.49 -3.62 3.40
N LYS A 84 -14.28 -3.18 2.16
CA LYS A 84 -14.16 -4.16 1.06
C LYS A 84 -12.83 -4.87 1.26
N HIS A 85 -12.87 -6.05 1.89
CA HIS A 85 -11.68 -6.86 2.07
C HIS A 85 -11.24 -7.43 0.72
N ILE A 86 -10.07 -6.99 0.22
CA ILE A 86 -9.50 -7.47 -1.02
C ILE A 86 -8.54 -8.62 -0.72
N MET A 87 -8.96 -9.84 -1.05
CA MET A 87 -8.11 -11.02 -0.91
C MET A 87 -7.16 -11.13 -2.10
N PHE A 88 -5.88 -10.80 -1.89
CA PHE A 88 -4.88 -10.86 -2.97
C PHE A 88 -4.70 -12.25 -3.57
N ALA A 89 -4.83 -13.31 -2.77
CA ALA A 89 -4.70 -14.69 -3.23
C ALA A 89 -5.70 -15.06 -4.34
N THR A 90 -6.87 -14.40 -4.38
CA THR A 90 -7.92 -14.64 -5.39
C THR A 90 -8.07 -13.47 -6.37
N SER A 91 -7.30 -12.39 -6.20
CA SER A 91 -7.35 -11.23 -7.08
C SER A 91 -6.53 -11.47 -8.34
N LYS A 92 -7.23 -11.55 -9.49
CA LYS A 92 -6.57 -11.62 -10.80
C LYS A 92 -5.67 -10.41 -11.06
N ILE A 93 -6.09 -9.22 -10.62
CA ILE A 93 -5.29 -7.99 -10.71
C ILE A 93 -3.98 -8.17 -9.94
N PHE A 94 -4.04 -8.65 -8.70
CA PHE A 94 -2.85 -8.89 -7.91
C PHE A 94 -1.90 -9.89 -8.58
N THR A 95 -2.41 -11.04 -9.02
CA THR A 95 -1.61 -12.05 -9.72
C THR A 95 -0.95 -11.48 -10.96
N ASP A 96 -1.71 -10.74 -11.78
CA ASP A 96 -1.20 -10.11 -12.99
C ASP A 96 -0.06 -9.12 -12.69
N VAL A 97 -0.24 -8.25 -11.70
CA VAL A 97 0.80 -7.26 -11.32
C VAL A 97 1.99 -7.94 -10.65
N TYR A 98 1.76 -8.94 -9.80
CA TYR A 98 2.83 -9.65 -9.09
C TYR A 98 3.77 -10.38 -10.06
N VAL A 99 3.24 -10.99 -11.12
CA VAL A 99 4.07 -11.58 -12.18
C VAL A 99 4.91 -10.52 -12.90
N GLN A 100 4.36 -9.31 -13.14
CA GLN A 100 5.15 -8.22 -13.71
C GLN A 100 6.25 -7.74 -12.77
N GLU A 101 5.99 -7.69 -11.46
CA GLU A 101 7.02 -7.35 -10.48
C GLU A 101 8.20 -8.33 -10.55
N LEU A 102 7.93 -9.64 -10.59
CA LEU A 102 8.98 -10.65 -10.73
C LEU A 102 9.74 -10.49 -12.05
N ALA A 103 9.04 -10.25 -13.16
CA ALA A 103 9.68 -10.06 -14.45
C ALA A 103 10.57 -8.81 -14.49
N TYR A 104 10.15 -7.71 -13.86
CA TYR A 104 10.94 -6.48 -13.75
C TYR A 104 12.17 -6.67 -12.86
N TRP A 105 11.99 -7.24 -11.66
CA TRP A 105 13.07 -7.32 -10.67
C TRP A 105 14.06 -8.45 -10.92
N GLU A 106 13.60 -9.59 -11.44
CA GLU A 106 14.42 -10.80 -11.55
C GLU A 106 14.81 -11.14 -12.98
N GLN A 107 14.01 -10.72 -13.97
CA GLN A 107 14.19 -11.13 -15.37
C GLN A 107 14.59 -9.96 -16.29
N GLY A 108 14.84 -8.77 -15.73
CA GLY A 108 15.34 -7.61 -16.48
C GLY A 108 14.32 -6.99 -17.44
N MET A 109 13.01 -7.17 -17.19
CA MET A 109 11.98 -6.47 -17.95
C MET A 109 12.13 -4.95 -17.78
N SER A 110 12.08 -4.19 -18.87
CA SER A 110 12.12 -2.72 -18.82
C SER A 110 10.81 -2.13 -18.28
N MET A 111 10.87 -0.93 -17.72
CA MET A 111 9.69 -0.23 -17.23
C MET A 111 8.68 0.09 -18.35
N ASP A 112 9.16 0.39 -19.56
CA ASP A 112 8.29 0.61 -20.72
C ASP A 112 7.45 -0.64 -21.03
N LYS A 113 8.09 -1.81 -21.04
CA LYS A 113 7.39 -3.08 -21.29
C LYS A 113 6.46 -3.43 -20.14
N TYR A 114 6.86 -3.15 -18.90
CA TYR A 114 5.99 -3.30 -17.72
C TYR A 114 4.69 -2.49 -17.90
N ASN A 115 4.78 -1.19 -18.22
CA ASN A 115 3.62 -0.31 -18.40
C ASN A 115 2.77 -0.69 -19.63
N GLN A 116 3.39 -1.16 -20.72
CA GLN A 116 2.66 -1.74 -21.86
C GLN A 116 1.80 -2.94 -21.44
N MET A 117 2.39 -3.87 -20.68
CA MET A 117 1.68 -5.08 -20.25
C MET A 117 0.56 -4.80 -19.24
N LEU A 118 0.72 -3.80 -18.37
CA LEU A 118 -0.36 -3.34 -17.50
C LEU A 118 -1.53 -2.78 -18.32
N THR A 119 -1.23 -1.97 -19.33
CA THR A 119 -2.23 -1.36 -20.21
C THR A 119 -3.03 -2.41 -20.97
N LEU A 120 -2.35 -3.44 -21.51
CA LEU A 120 -3.01 -4.58 -22.18
C LEU A 120 -3.99 -5.34 -21.28
N LYS A 121 -3.78 -5.29 -19.96
CA LYS A 121 -4.63 -5.92 -18.95
C LYS A 121 -5.67 -4.95 -18.35
N ASN A 122 -5.79 -3.74 -18.91
CA ASN A 122 -6.63 -2.65 -18.39
C ASN A 122 -6.29 -2.25 -16.94
N ILE A 123 -5.01 -2.33 -16.58
CA ILE A 123 -4.48 -1.90 -15.28
C ILE A 123 -3.76 -0.57 -15.50
N GLN A 124 -3.96 0.38 -14.58
CA GLN A 124 -3.31 1.69 -14.64
C GLN A 124 -1.77 1.57 -14.62
N GLN A 125 -1.09 2.47 -15.32
CA GLN A 125 0.36 2.54 -15.35
C GLN A 125 0.95 3.10 -14.05
N LEU A 126 2.24 2.85 -13.83
CA LEU A 126 3.02 3.41 -12.73
C LEU A 126 3.77 4.69 -13.11
#